data_AF-A0A150WDV8-F1
#
_entry.id   AF-A0A150WDV8-F1
#
_cell.length_a   1.000
_cell.length_b   1.000
_cell.length_c   1.000
_cell.angle_alpha   90.00
_cell.angle_beta   90.00
_cell.angle_gamma   90.00
#
_symmetry.space_group_name_H-M   'P 1'
#
loop_
_entity.id
_entity.type
_entity.pdbx_description
1 polymer ?
#
loop_
_entity_poly.entity_id
_entity_poly.type
_entity_poly.pdbx_seq_one_letter_code
_entity_poly.pdbx_strand_id
1 'polypeptide(L)'
;MKMMTIVFSLLLSSTAFATWAEDFELLKDVPRSYEDSGSICEEVARIEVQREYQKPQYDVIVGIAYGNESRVIGELDIVVFDNNLNKVIKIGEVKCWKDMRGGLEKAKEQRARFLKTVRSTANNLRFFSTSTKEAYSPEQFKFVNEFFSMGQKGTVSAGYDKELEYTLKEMHNYRYEMIRCQNRKECARP
;
A
#
# COMPACT_ATOMS: atom_id res chain seq x y z
N MET A 1 46.78 5.43 39.38
CA MET A 1 45.68 4.47 39.58
C MET A 1 44.37 5.21 39.34
N LYS A 2 43.56 4.75 38.37
CA LYS A 2 42.09 4.83 38.21
C LYS A 2 41.38 6.15 38.62
N MET A 3 40.64 6.83 37.74
CA MET A 3 39.34 6.36 37.25
C MET A 3 38.96 7.09 35.96
N MET A 4 38.70 6.30 34.92
CA MET A 4 38.11 6.75 33.66
C MET A 4 36.60 6.55 33.80
N THR A 5 35.85 7.64 34.00
CA THR A 5 34.39 7.60 34.09
C THR A 5 33.82 7.60 32.68
N ILE A 6 33.47 6.42 32.18
CA ILE A 6 32.73 6.25 30.93
C ILE A 6 31.24 6.50 31.25
N VAL A 7 30.71 7.64 30.79
CA VAL A 7 29.27 7.90 30.78
C VAL A 7 28.67 7.15 29.60
N PHE A 8 28.11 5.97 29.88
CA PHE A 8 27.39 5.16 28.92
C PHE A 8 25.97 5.73 28.79
N SER A 9 25.80 6.72 27.91
CA SER A 9 24.47 7.23 27.55
C SER A 9 23.73 6.14 26.78
N LEU A 10 22.84 5.43 27.49
CA LEU A 10 21.83 4.54 26.93
C LEU A 10 20.94 5.33 25.98
N LEU A 11 21.25 5.27 24.69
CA LEU A 11 20.29 5.55 23.63
C LEU A 11 19.26 4.43 23.65
N LEU A 12 18.25 4.56 24.52
CA LEU A 12 17.01 3.81 24.42
C LEU A 12 16.32 4.27 23.14
N SER A 13 16.65 3.61 22.03
CA SER A 13 15.86 3.67 20.80
C SER A 13 14.50 3.06 21.12
N SER A 14 13.54 3.88 21.52
CA SER A 14 12.14 3.48 21.56
C SER A 14 11.73 3.15 20.13
N THR A 15 11.65 1.87 19.81
CA THR A 15 10.93 1.41 18.62
C THR A 15 9.48 1.76 18.85
N ALA A 16 9.06 2.93 18.38
CA ALA A 16 7.66 3.31 18.34
C ALA A 16 6.99 2.34 17.36
N PHE A 17 6.37 1.30 17.90
CA PHE A 17 5.46 0.48 17.13
C PHE A 17 4.29 1.38 16.74
N ALA A 18 4.01 1.47 15.44
CA ALA A 18 2.83 2.18 14.96
C ALA A 18 1.61 1.66 15.72
N THR A 19 0.89 2.57 16.35
CA THR A 19 -0.34 2.20 17.04
C THR A 19 -1.51 2.40 16.11
N TRP A 20 -2.54 1.56 16.26
CA TRP A 20 -3.78 1.76 15.49
C TRP A 20 -4.36 3.16 15.67
N ALA A 21 -4.18 3.81 16.83
CA ALA A 21 -4.64 5.18 17.04
C ALA A 21 -3.99 6.18 16.08
N GLU A 22 -2.70 6.04 15.80
CA GLU A 22 -1.98 6.90 14.86
C GLU A 22 -2.44 6.64 13.42
N ASP A 23 -2.53 5.36 13.03
CA ASP A 23 -3.00 4.99 11.71
C ASP A 23 -4.45 5.42 11.48
N PHE A 24 -5.31 5.26 12.48
CA PHE A 24 -6.70 5.70 12.43
C PHE A 24 -6.80 7.20 12.14
N GLU A 25 -6.00 8.03 12.81
CA GLU A 25 -6.00 9.47 12.56
C GLU A 25 -5.55 9.81 11.13
N LEU A 26 -4.56 9.10 10.59
CA LEU A 26 -4.14 9.25 9.19
C LEU A 26 -5.22 8.81 8.18
N LEU A 27 -6.09 7.87 8.56
CA LEU A 27 -7.15 7.33 7.70
C LEU A 27 -8.43 8.18 7.69
N LYS A 28 -8.64 9.05 8.70
CA LYS A 28 -9.87 9.85 8.82
C LYS A 28 -10.15 10.73 7.63
N ASP A 29 -9.11 11.33 7.05
CA ASP A 29 -9.24 12.28 5.95
C ASP A 29 -9.21 11.61 4.57
N VAL A 30 -9.15 10.28 4.51
CA VAL A 30 -9.07 9.52 3.25
C VAL A 30 -10.48 9.24 2.71
N PRO A 31 -10.88 9.79 1.55
CA PRO A 31 -12.20 9.55 0.96
C PRO A 31 -12.25 8.18 0.25
N ARG A 32 -12.20 7.10 1.03
CA ARG A 32 -12.22 5.70 0.55
C ARG A 32 -13.40 4.94 1.12
N SER A 33 -14.00 4.06 0.31
CA SER A 33 -14.98 3.09 0.82
C SER A 33 -14.27 1.96 1.55
N TYR A 34 -14.58 1.79 2.84
CA TYR A 34 -14.09 0.65 3.64
C TYR A 34 -15.08 -0.53 3.66
N GLU A 35 -16.13 -0.49 2.85
CA GLU A 35 -17.08 -1.62 2.74
C GLU A 35 -16.43 -2.85 2.10
N ASP A 36 -15.42 -2.68 1.24
CA ASP A 36 -14.59 -3.80 0.77
C ASP A 36 -13.56 -4.17 1.84
N SER A 37 -13.35 -5.47 2.09
CA SER A 37 -12.41 -5.94 3.10
C SER A 37 -10.94 -5.67 2.75
N GLY A 38 -10.61 -5.56 1.47
CA GLY A 38 -9.27 -5.24 0.97
C GLY A 38 -8.88 -3.79 1.21
N SER A 39 -9.85 -2.86 1.12
CA SER A 39 -9.59 -1.41 1.22
C SER A 39 -8.84 -1.01 2.49
N ILE A 40 -9.19 -1.56 3.66
CA ILE A 40 -8.48 -1.23 4.90
C ILE A 40 -7.01 -1.66 4.85
N CYS A 41 -6.74 -2.81 4.24
CA CYS A 41 -5.39 -3.34 4.15
C CYS A 41 -4.55 -2.54 3.16
N GLU A 42 -5.13 -2.12 2.04
CA GLU A 42 -4.48 -1.23 1.08
C GLU A 42 -4.10 0.12 1.72
N GLU A 43 -5.01 0.73 2.48
CA GLU A 43 -4.75 2.03 3.08
C GLU A 43 -3.75 1.98 4.25
N VAL A 44 -3.78 0.92 5.07
CA VAL A 44 -2.74 0.70 6.08
C VAL A 44 -1.39 0.40 5.40
N ALA A 45 -1.37 -0.40 4.33
CA ALA A 45 -0.16 -0.62 3.54
C ALA A 45 0.39 0.68 2.94
N ARG A 46 -0.48 1.61 2.49
CA ARG A 46 -0.05 2.93 2.05
C ARG A 46 0.66 3.69 3.15
N ILE A 47 0.13 3.69 4.38
CA ILE A 47 0.77 4.36 5.52
C ILE A 47 2.15 3.75 5.77
N GLU A 48 2.28 2.42 5.81
CA GLU A 48 3.57 1.74 5.99
C GLU A 48 4.58 2.11 4.90
N VAL A 49 4.15 2.11 3.64
CA VAL A 49 5.02 2.44 2.51
C VAL A 49 5.38 3.93 2.50
N GLN A 50 4.48 4.82 2.96
CA GLN A 50 4.77 6.25 3.09
C GLN A 50 5.83 6.56 4.17
N ARG A 51 5.98 5.70 5.18
CA ARG A 51 7.06 5.86 6.17
C ARG A 51 8.44 5.67 5.52
N GLU A 52 8.55 4.79 4.53
CA GLU A 52 9.77 4.53 3.74
C GLU A 52 9.93 5.52 2.57
N TYR A 53 8.83 5.88 1.90
CA TYR A 53 8.79 6.74 0.73
C TYR A 53 8.08 8.05 1.03
N GLN A 54 8.83 9.01 1.58
CA GLN A 54 8.29 10.27 2.10
C GLN A 54 8.19 11.37 1.02
N LYS A 55 7.18 12.22 1.17
CA LYS A 55 7.06 13.49 0.44
C LYS A 55 8.22 14.44 0.82
N PRO A 56 8.61 15.39 -0.06
CA PRO A 56 8.01 15.67 -1.37
C PRO A 56 8.56 14.81 -2.50
N GLN A 57 9.60 14.01 -2.26
CA GLN A 57 10.25 13.23 -3.31
C GLN A 57 9.37 12.10 -3.82
N TYR A 58 8.61 11.45 -2.94
CA TYR A 58 7.78 10.32 -3.31
C TYR A 58 6.31 10.58 -3.05
N ASP A 59 5.47 10.01 -3.93
CA ASP A 59 4.04 9.89 -3.73
C ASP A 59 3.65 8.41 -3.74
N VAL A 60 2.91 7.99 -2.71
CA VAL A 60 2.40 6.62 -2.58
C VAL A 60 0.90 6.67 -2.78
N ILE A 61 0.44 6.03 -3.85
CA ILE A 61 -0.95 6.06 -4.32
C ILE A 61 -1.54 4.66 -4.20
N VAL A 62 -2.79 4.60 -3.70
CA VAL A 62 -3.58 3.37 -3.63
C VAL A 62 -4.53 3.29 -4.83
N GLY A 63 -4.69 2.09 -5.38
CA GLY A 63 -5.76 1.80 -6.32
C GLY A 63 -5.61 2.53 -7.66
N ILE A 64 -4.57 2.19 -8.43
CA ILE A 64 -4.47 2.64 -9.82
C ILE A 64 -4.97 1.53 -10.74
N ALA A 65 -6.11 1.76 -11.39
CA ALA A 65 -6.61 0.89 -12.44
C ALA A 65 -5.85 1.11 -13.74
N TYR A 66 -5.68 0.02 -14.49
CA TYR A 66 -5.12 0.04 -15.83
C TYR A 66 -5.98 -0.76 -16.81
N GLY A 67 -6.11 -0.24 -18.02
CA GLY A 67 -7.00 -0.80 -19.02
C GLY A 67 -6.88 -0.11 -20.36
N ASN A 68 -7.86 -0.32 -21.21
CA ASN A 68 -7.99 0.36 -22.50
C ASN A 68 -9.42 0.95 -22.60
N GLU A 69 -9.78 1.45 -23.78
CA GLU A 69 -11.11 2.04 -24.01
C GLU A 69 -12.27 1.06 -23.79
N SER A 70 -12.04 -0.24 -23.99
CA SER A 70 -13.10 -1.24 -23.92
C SER A 70 -13.27 -1.87 -22.55
N ARG A 71 -12.23 -1.86 -21.70
CA ARG A 71 -12.30 -2.46 -20.35
C ARG A 71 -11.15 -2.08 -19.43
N VAL A 72 -11.40 -2.23 -18.13
CA VAL A 72 -10.36 -2.36 -17.10
C VAL A 72 -9.74 -3.76 -17.17
N ILE A 73 -8.41 -3.83 -17.12
CA ILE A 73 -7.63 -5.09 -17.16
C ILE A 73 -7.18 -5.49 -15.76
N GLY A 74 -6.88 -4.53 -14.89
CA GLY A 74 -6.51 -4.76 -13.51
C GLY A 74 -6.40 -3.47 -12.72
N GLU A 75 -6.09 -3.64 -11.44
CA GLU A 75 -5.82 -2.57 -10.48
C GLU A 75 -4.51 -2.91 -9.76
N LEU A 76 -3.76 -1.85 -9.44
CA LEU A 76 -2.51 -1.89 -8.68
C LEU A 76 -2.81 -1.34 -7.29
N ASP A 77 -2.53 -2.16 -6.27
CA ASP A 77 -2.91 -1.85 -4.89
C ASP A 77 -2.07 -0.69 -4.32
N ILE A 78 -0.74 -0.73 -4.50
CA ILE A 78 0.19 0.35 -4.10
C ILE A 78 1.08 0.74 -5.28
N VAL A 79 1.19 2.04 -5.55
CA VAL A 79 2.08 2.60 -6.58
C VAL A 79 2.93 3.71 -5.97
N VAL A 80 4.25 3.56 -6.05
CA VAL A 80 5.21 4.57 -5.58
C VAL A 80 5.75 5.33 -6.78
N PHE A 81 5.45 6.63 -6.83
CA PHE A 81 6.02 7.58 -7.76
C PHE A 81 7.25 8.24 -7.15
N ASP A 82 8.30 8.42 -7.95
CA ASP A 82 9.36 9.39 -7.69
C ASP A 82 9.04 10.66 -8.48
N ASN A 83 8.83 11.76 -7.77
CA ASN A 83 8.42 13.05 -8.31
C ASN A 83 9.54 13.75 -9.07
N ASN A 84 10.82 13.47 -8.75
CA ASN A 84 11.95 14.03 -9.49
C ASN A 84 12.10 13.35 -10.85
N LEU A 85 11.86 12.04 -10.91
CA LEU A 85 11.90 11.28 -12.17
C LEU A 85 10.60 11.37 -12.95
N ASN A 86 9.50 11.76 -12.30
CA ASN A 86 8.14 11.63 -12.80
C ASN A 86 7.87 10.20 -13.32
N LYS A 87 8.23 9.20 -12.52
CA LYS A 87 8.13 7.76 -12.84
C LYS A 87 7.61 6.97 -11.66
N VAL A 88 6.88 5.90 -11.96
CA VAL A 88 6.66 4.82 -11.00
C VAL A 88 7.97 4.07 -10.82
N ILE A 89 8.42 3.97 -9.58
CA ILE A 89 9.64 3.24 -9.22
C ILE A 89 9.33 1.88 -8.61
N LYS A 90 8.14 1.70 -8.01
CA LYS A 90 7.78 0.48 -7.29
C LYS A 90 6.28 0.26 -7.28
N ILE A 91 5.87 -1.02 -7.36
CA ILE A 91 4.47 -1.45 -7.26
C ILE A 91 4.34 -2.50 -6.18
N GLY A 92 3.32 -2.37 -5.33
CA GLY A 92 2.97 -3.31 -4.28
C GLY A 92 1.63 -3.96 -4.53
N GLU A 93 1.53 -5.26 -4.28
CA GLU A 93 0.27 -6.01 -4.23
C GLU A 93 -0.04 -6.36 -2.76
N VAL A 94 -1.23 -5.99 -2.29
CA VAL A 94 -1.64 -6.13 -0.89
C VAL A 94 -2.71 -7.21 -0.79
N LYS A 95 -2.51 -8.20 0.09
CA LYS A 95 -3.44 -9.33 0.26
C LYS A 95 -3.61 -9.69 1.72
N CYS A 96 -4.74 -9.26 2.28
CA CYS A 96 -5.23 -9.69 3.60
C CYS A 96 -6.15 -10.91 3.49
N TRP A 97 -5.59 -12.12 3.56
CA TRP A 97 -6.32 -13.36 3.23
C TRP A 97 -6.21 -14.38 4.35
N LYS A 98 -7.29 -15.15 4.61
CA LYS A 98 -7.25 -16.27 5.56
C LYS A 98 -6.23 -17.32 5.13
N ASP A 99 -6.23 -17.66 3.84
CA ASP A 99 -5.17 -18.45 3.22
C ASP A 99 -4.10 -17.50 2.67
N MET A 100 -3.01 -17.37 3.42
CA MET A 100 -1.88 -16.51 3.04
C MET A 100 -1.20 -16.99 1.76
N ARG A 101 -1.09 -18.32 1.53
CA ARG A 101 -0.42 -18.82 0.33
C ARG A 101 -1.26 -18.54 -0.91
N GLY A 102 -2.56 -18.77 -0.85
CA GLY A 102 -3.49 -18.37 -1.91
C GLY A 102 -3.46 -16.86 -2.17
N GLY A 103 -3.35 -16.04 -1.12
CA GLY A 103 -3.14 -14.60 -1.26
C GLY A 103 -1.85 -14.24 -2.01
N LEU A 104 -0.73 -14.88 -1.68
CA LEU A 104 0.56 -14.66 -2.33
C LEU A 104 0.54 -15.09 -3.80
N GLU A 105 -0.08 -16.23 -4.11
CA GLU A 105 -0.30 -16.68 -5.48
C GLU A 105 -1.08 -15.63 -6.26
N LYS A 106 -2.13 -15.05 -5.65
CA LYS A 106 -2.91 -14.00 -6.30
C LYS A 106 -2.10 -12.73 -6.58
N ALA A 107 -1.28 -12.29 -5.63
CA ALA A 107 -0.36 -11.16 -5.84
C ALA A 107 0.60 -11.42 -7.02
N LYS A 108 1.15 -12.63 -7.12
CA LYS A 108 2.02 -13.04 -8.23
C LYS A 108 1.29 -13.04 -9.58
N GLU A 109 0.05 -13.54 -9.61
CA GLU A 109 -0.80 -13.49 -10.82
C GLU A 109 -1.07 -12.04 -11.27
N GLN A 110 -1.36 -11.13 -10.35
CA GLN A 110 -1.61 -9.72 -10.65
C GLN A 110 -0.37 -9.05 -11.23
N ARG A 111 0.79 -9.24 -10.59
CA ARG A 111 2.08 -8.78 -11.12
C ARG A 111 2.36 -9.33 -12.51
N ALA A 112 2.18 -10.63 -12.73
CA ALA A 112 2.41 -11.25 -14.03
C ALA A 112 1.46 -10.68 -15.11
N ARG A 113 0.20 -10.45 -14.76
CA ARG A 113 -0.79 -9.82 -15.64
C ARG A 113 -0.39 -8.39 -15.99
N PHE A 114 -0.01 -7.57 -15.00
CA PHE A 114 0.47 -6.21 -15.22
C PHE A 114 1.67 -6.19 -16.17
N LEU A 115 2.72 -6.94 -15.86
CA LEU A 115 3.93 -7.01 -16.68
C LEU A 115 3.66 -7.45 -18.12
N LYS A 116 2.79 -8.45 -18.31
CA LYS A 116 2.36 -8.88 -19.64
C LYS A 116 1.63 -7.75 -20.39
N THR A 117 0.75 -7.02 -19.70
CA THR A 117 -0.03 -5.95 -20.30
C THR A 117 0.82 -4.74 -20.70
N VAL A 118 1.72 -4.28 -19.82
CA VAL A 118 2.54 -3.07 -20.10
C VAL A 118 3.64 -3.31 -21.13
N ARG A 119 4.11 -4.55 -21.28
CA ARG A 119 5.09 -4.92 -22.31
C ARG A 119 4.48 -5.11 -23.70
N SER A 120 3.16 -5.26 -23.78
CA SER A 120 2.45 -5.44 -25.04
C SER A 120 2.22 -4.09 -25.72
N THR A 121 2.93 -3.86 -26.84
CA THR A 121 2.84 -2.64 -27.66
C THR A 121 1.46 -2.42 -28.31
N ALA A 122 0.58 -3.43 -28.30
CA ALA A 122 -0.74 -3.38 -28.92
C ALA A 122 -1.82 -2.66 -28.08
N ASN A 123 -1.52 -2.29 -26.83
CA ASN A 123 -2.53 -1.76 -25.92
C ASN A 123 -2.37 -0.24 -25.79
N ASN A 124 -3.35 0.53 -26.30
CA ASN A 124 -3.56 1.94 -25.95
C ASN A 124 -3.93 2.02 -24.46
N LEU A 125 -2.94 1.77 -23.61
CA LEU A 125 -3.12 1.58 -22.18
C LEU A 125 -3.44 2.92 -21.53
N ARG A 126 -4.38 2.91 -20.59
CA ARG A 126 -4.77 4.05 -19.78
C ARG A 126 -4.61 3.67 -18.31
N PHE A 127 -4.15 4.61 -17.52
CA PHE A 127 -4.01 4.47 -16.07
C PHE A 127 -4.84 5.55 -15.39
N PHE A 128 -5.58 5.19 -14.35
CA PHE A 128 -6.36 6.14 -13.58
C PHE A 128 -6.58 5.71 -12.14
N SER A 129 -6.64 6.67 -11.24
CA SER A 129 -7.00 6.44 -9.84
C SER A 129 -8.44 5.94 -9.74
N THR A 130 -8.67 4.86 -8.97
CA THR A 130 -10.01 4.31 -8.77
C THR A 130 -10.87 5.21 -7.88
N SER A 131 -10.25 6.02 -7.02
CA SER A 131 -10.92 6.99 -6.14
C SER A 131 -11.15 8.34 -6.83
N THR A 132 -10.10 9.01 -7.30
CA THR A 132 -10.17 10.41 -7.79
C THR A 132 -10.45 10.53 -9.29
N LYS A 133 -10.32 9.42 -10.05
CA LYS A 133 -10.35 9.40 -11.53
C LYS A 133 -9.22 10.20 -12.19
N GLU A 134 -8.24 10.65 -11.42
CA GLU A 134 -7.02 11.26 -11.94
C GLU A 134 -6.35 10.30 -12.94
N ALA A 135 -5.96 10.83 -14.10
CA ALA A 135 -5.33 10.05 -15.15
C ALA A 135 -3.80 10.12 -15.04
N TYR A 136 -3.14 8.99 -15.29
CA TYR A 136 -1.69 8.89 -15.31
C TYR A 136 -1.19 8.50 -16.71
N SER A 137 -0.02 9.02 -17.09
CA SER A 137 0.60 8.74 -18.37
C SER A 137 1.19 7.32 -18.40
N PRO A 138 0.95 6.53 -19.47
CA PRO A 138 1.58 5.22 -19.62
C PRO A 138 3.11 5.25 -19.55
N GLU A 139 3.73 6.35 -19.95
CA GLU A 139 5.17 6.56 -19.85
C GLU A 139 5.67 6.51 -18.41
N GLN A 140 4.85 6.93 -17.42
CA GLN A 140 5.21 6.87 -16.01
C GLN A 140 5.39 5.43 -15.52
N PHE A 141 4.73 4.46 -16.17
CA PHE A 141 4.77 3.03 -15.83
C PHE A 141 5.76 2.22 -16.68
N LYS A 142 6.48 2.87 -17.60
CA LYS A 142 7.53 2.19 -18.38
C LYS A 142 8.72 1.85 -17.49
N PHE A 143 9.26 0.64 -17.67
CA PHE A 143 10.45 0.13 -16.99
C PHE A 143 10.35 -0.07 -15.47
N VAL A 144 9.13 -0.17 -14.92
CA VAL A 144 8.96 -0.60 -13.52
C VAL A 144 9.49 -2.02 -13.36
N ASN A 145 10.52 -2.18 -12.52
CA ASN A 145 11.16 -3.47 -12.27
C ASN A 145 11.09 -3.89 -10.79
N GLU A 146 10.81 -2.96 -9.88
CA GLU A 146 10.62 -3.27 -8.46
C GLU A 146 9.16 -3.57 -8.14
N PHE A 147 8.95 -4.73 -7.53
CA PHE A 147 7.65 -5.18 -7.08
C PHE A 147 7.79 -5.78 -5.70
N PHE A 148 6.75 -5.66 -4.88
CA PHE A 148 6.65 -6.37 -3.61
C PHE A 148 5.23 -6.86 -3.36
N SER A 149 5.12 -7.82 -2.46
CA SER A 149 3.88 -8.32 -1.90
C SER A 149 3.83 -7.97 -0.41
N MET A 150 2.67 -7.58 0.07
CA MET A 150 2.43 -7.24 1.46
C MET A 150 1.11 -7.85 1.93
N GLY A 151 1.05 -8.31 3.18
CA GLY A 151 -0.18 -8.83 3.76
C GLY A 151 -0.20 -8.65 5.26
N GLN A 152 -1.20 -9.22 5.94
CA GLN A 152 -1.30 -9.11 7.40
C GLN A 152 -0.09 -9.71 8.12
N LYS A 153 0.06 -9.41 9.41
CA LYS A 153 1.07 -10.00 10.29
C LYS A 153 1.16 -11.52 10.15
N GLY A 154 2.38 -12.03 10.02
CA GLY A 154 2.70 -13.45 9.80
C GLY A 154 2.83 -13.85 8.33
N THR A 155 2.52 -12.97 7.38
CA THR A 155 2.58 -13.28 5.94
C THR A 155 4.00 -13.43 5.42
N VAL A 156 5.01 -12.84 6.05
CA VAL A 156 6.42 -13.09 5.67
C VAL A 156 6.77 -14.57 5.77
N SER A 157 6.24 -15.28 6.77
CA SER A 157 6.43 -16.73 6.91
C SER A 157 5.79 -17.56 5.77
N ALA A 158 4.82 -16.97 5.06
CA ALA A 158 4.21 -17.55 3.87
C ALA A 158 4.93 -17.16 2.57
N GLY A 159 5.97 -16.32 2.63
CA GLY A 159 6.80 -15.92 1.50
C GLY A 159 6.47 -14.56 0.90
N TYR A 160 5.75 -13.69 1.62
CA TYR A 160 5.58 -12.29 1.23
C TYR A 160 6.88 -11.51 1.47
N ASP A 161 7.05 -10.42 0.73
CA ASP A 161 8.23 -9.56 0.86
C ASP A 161 8.18 -8.69 2.13
N LYS A 162 6.97 -8.29 2.52
CA LYS A 162 6.68 -7.45 3.70
C LYS A 162 5.39 -7.91 4.38
N GLU A 163 5.22 -7.53 5.63
CA GLU A 163 3.96 -7.68 6.36
C GLU A 163 3.55 -6.38 7.05
N LEU A 164 2.26 -6.28 7.29
CA LEU A 164 1.62 -5.24 8.10
C LEU A 164 1.73 -5.62 9.57
N GLU A 165 1.76 -4.63 10.46
CA GLU A 165 1.88 -4.84 11.91
C GLU A 165 0.68 -5.57 12.53
N TYR A 166 -0.46 -5.56 11.83
CA TYR A 166 -1.74 -6.07 12.31
C TYR A 166 -2.10 -7.43 11.72
N THR A 167 -2.70 -8.27 12.54
CA THR A 167 -3.31 -9.54 12.12
C THR A 167 -4.56 -9.31 11.27
N LEU A 168 -5.00 -10.36 10.55
CA LEU A 168 -6.23 -10.29 9.76
C LEU A 168 -7.46 -9.94 10.61
N LYS A 169 -7.51 -10.43 11.85
CA LYS A 169 -8.62 -10.15 12.78
C LYS A 169 -8.65 -8.68 13.18
N GLU A 170 -7.50 -8.10 13.48
CA GLU A 170 -7.37 -6.68 13.81
C GLU A 170 -7.78 -5.82 12.62
N MET A 171 -7.29 -6.11 11.42
CA MET A 171 -7.68 -5.40 10.20
C MET A 171 -9.20 -5.41 9.97
N HIS A 172 -9.86 -6.53 10.22
CA HIS A 172 -11.32 -6.59 10.14
C HIS A 172 -12.01 -5.70 11.18
N ASN A 173 -11.52 -5.66 12.42
CA ASN A 173 -12.07 -4.79 13.46
C ASN A 173 -11.88 -3.31 13.11
N TYR A 174 -10.68 -2.96 12.65
CA TYR A 174 -10.29 -1.62 12.22
C TYR A 174 -11.11 -1.13 11.03
N ARG A 175 -11.42 -2.01 10.08
CA ARG A 175 -12.41 -1.73 9.02
C ARG A 175 -13.75 -1.32 9.61
N TYR A 176 -14.29 -2.05 10.59
CA TYR A 176 -15.55 -1.69 11.22
C TYR A 176 -15.48 -0.36 11.98
N GLU A 177 -14.32 -0.03 12.57
CA GLU A 177 -14.09 1.27 13.17
C GLU A 177 -14.16 2.41 12.15
N MET A 178 -13.50 2.26 10.99
CA MET A 178 -13.58 3.24 9.90
C MET A 178 -15.00 3.38 9.35
N ILE A 179 -15.73 2.28 9.13
CA ILE A 179 -17.13 2.32 8.69
C ILE A 179 -18.01 3.06 9.71
N ARG A 180 -17.82 2.82 11.01
CA ARG A 180 -18.56 3.54 12.06
C ARG A 180 -18.23 5.03 12.06
N CYS A 181 -16.97 5.39 11.92
CA CYS A 181 -16.52 6.78 11.84
C CYS A 181 -17.16 7.51 10.64
N GLN A 182 -17.18 6.86 9.46
CA GLN A 182 -17.85 7.38 8.26
C GLN A 182 -19.37 7.55 8.45
N ASN A 183 -20.03 6.59 9.10
CA ASN A 183 -21.47 6.68 9.40
C ASN A 183 -21.80 7.79 10.40
N ARG A 184 -20.88 8.10 11.32
CA ARG A 184 -20.98 9.22 12.26
C ARG A 184 -20.60 10.58 11.67
N LYS A 185 -20.13 10.62 10.42
CA LYS A 185 -19.59 11.82 9.75
C LYS A 185 -18.34 12.39 10.42
N GLU A 186 -17.59 11.53 11.11
CA GLU A 186 -16.31 11.86 11.76
C GLU A 186 -15.10 11.60 10.82
N CYS A 187 -15.31 10.80 9.76
CA CYS A 187 -14.34 10.48 8.73
C CYS A 187 -14.87 10.87 7.34
N ALA A 188 -13.95 11.17 6.41
CA ALA A 188 -14.23 11.37 5.00
C ALA A 188 -14.94 10.15 4.40
N ARG A 189 -15.90 10.40 3.52
CA ARG A 189 -16.65 9.39 2.77
C ARG A 189 -16.17 9.37 1.32
N PRO A 190 -16.25 8.22 0.62
CA PRO A 190 -15.97 8.14 -0.82
C PRO A 190 -16.91 9.01 -1.64
#